data_AF-A0A947PBR6-F1
#
_entry.id   AF-A0A947PBR6-F1
#
_cell.length_a   1.000
_cell.length_b   1.000
_cell.length_c   1.000
_cell.angle_alpha   90.00
_cell.angle_beta   90.00
_cell.angle_gamma   90.00
#
_symmetry.space_group_name_H-M   'P 1'
#
loop_
_entity.id
_entity.type
_entity.pdbx_description
1 polymer ?
#
loop_
_entity_poly.entity_id
_entity_poly.type
_entity_poly.pdbx_seq_one_letter_code
_entity_poly.pdbx_strand_id
1 'polypeptide(L)'
;MAERTLLMLQEAAGTDMHDFFGFRIGTAIMELDATPYFGMRYPAEAIMDGRTFCRFHVDVSAGDVLHDRYELLKGRDWLGFAGFALGEFPSISEEEQFAEKMHAYTLPREGRDNSRVKDLVDIVLLIDKGNMVSSDVVRAIYDTFRHRRTHAVPKILPPPPASWMAPFADSAKDCGIDRQINTQFSKVAQYVMPMLAKLSGGAFPQ
;
A
#
# COMPACT_ATOMS: atom_id res chain seq x y z
N MET A 1 -0.37 -14.40 18.53
CA MET A 1 -0.92 -13.33 17.66
C MET A 1 -1.44 -13.93 16.35
N ALA A 2 -0.58 -14.60 15.56
CA ALA A 2 -0.97 -15.24 14.29
C ALA A 2 -2.20 -16.17 14.37
N GLU A 3 -2.29 -17.00 15.41
CA GLU A 3 -3.43 -17.90 15.62
C GLU A 3 -4.72 -17.14 15.92
N ARG A 4 -4.67 -16.11 16.77
CA ARG A 4 -5.82 -15.24 17.03
C ARG A 4 -6.27 -14.49 15.78
N THR A 5 -5.31 -13.97 14.99
CA THR A 5 -5.60 -13.32 13.71
C THR A 5 -6.27 -14.29 12.74
N LEU A 6 -5.77 -15.53 12.64
CA LEU A 6 -6.39 -16.56 11.80
C LEU A 6 -7.83 -16.83 12.23
N LEU A 7 -8.10 -16.99 13.53
CA LEU A 7 -9.44 -17.22 14.05
C LEU A 7 -10.38 -16.06 13.68
N MET A 8 -9.94 -14.81 13.85
CA MET A 8 -10.73 -13.64 13.47
C MET A 8 -11.02 -13.59 11.96
N LEU A 9 -10.03 -13.91 11.12
CA LEU A 9 -10.22 -13.98 9.66
C LEU A 9 -11.19 -15.12 9.26
N GLN A 10 -11.10 -16.28 9.91
CA GLN A 10 -11.98 -17.41 9.65
C GLN A 10 -13.41 -17.15 10.14
N GLU A 11 -13.58 -16.47 11.27
CA GLU A 11 -14.88 -16.02 11.76
C GLU A 11 -15.53 -15.03 10.79
N ALA A 12 -14.78 -14.03 10.33
CA ALA A 12 -15.25 -13.09 9.31
C ALA A 12 -15.63 -13.80 8.00
N ALA A 13 -14.78 -14.71 7.52
CA ALA A 13 -15.02 -15.50 6.30
C ALA A 13 -16.20 -16.47 6.43
N GLY A 14 -16.59 -16.85 7.65
CA GLY A 14 -17.76 -17.69 7.93
C GLY A 14 -19.09 -16.92 7.97
N THR A 15 -19.07 -15.59 7.84
CA THR A 15 -20.28 -14.79 7.79
C THR A 15 -20.96 -14.95 6.43
N ASP A 16 -22.20 -15.44 6.41
CA ASP A 16 -23.01 -15.51 5.19
C ASP A 16 -23.55 -14.11 4.86
N MET A 17 -23.05 -13.54 3.77
CA MET A 17 -23.49 -12.24 3.26
C MET A 17 -24.70 -12.34 2.33
N HIS A 18 -25.22 -13.56 2.12
CA HIS A 18 -26.31 -13.87 1.19
C HIS A 18 -26.04 -13.39 -0.24
N ASP A 19 -24.77 -13.47 -0.64
CA ASP A 19 -24.24 -12.96 -1.91
C ASP A 19 -23.69 -14.10 -2.81
N PHE A 20 -24.00 -15.35 -2.47
CA PHE A 20 -23.53 -16.57 -3.13
C PHE A 20 -22.02 -16.84 -3.05
N PHE A 21 -21.24 -15.95 -2.44
CA PHE A 21 -19.82 -16.18 -2.18
C PHE A 21 -19.63 -16.84 -0.81
N GLY A 22 -18.72 -17.82 -0.76
CA GLY A 22 -18.15 -18.34 0.48
C GLY A 22 -16.65 -18.13 0.49
N PHE A 23 -16.06 -17.95 1.67
CA PHE A 23 -14.62 -17.76 1.81
C PHE A 23 -14.02 -18.79 2.76
N ARG A 24 -12.82 -19.27 2.45
CA ARG A 24 -12.00 -20.07 3.37
C ARG A 24 -10.63 -19.45 3.53
N ILE A 25 -10.21 -19.26 4.77
CA ILE A 25 -8.88 -18.74 5.11
C ILE A 25 -8.03 -19.88 5.65
N GLY A 26 -6.90 -20.14 4.99
CA GLY A 26 -5.92 -21.13 5.43
C GLY A 26 -4.91 -20.55 6.42
N THR A 27 -4.06 -21.41 6.99
CA THR A 27 -2.99 -21.00 7.91
C THR A 27 -1.99 -20.09 7.22
N ALA A 28 -1.34 -19.20 7.98
CA ALA A 28 -0.30 -18.32 7.45
C ALA A 28 0.80 -19.12 6.74
N ILE A 29 1.19 -18.67 5.55
CA ILE A 29 2.18 -19.35 4.70
C ILE A 29 3.52 -18.60 4.62
N MET A 30 3.54 -17.34 5.06
CA MET A 30 4.71 -16.47 4.96
C MET A 30 4.60 -15.34 5.99
N GLU A 31 5.71 -15.05 6.65
CA GLU A 31 5.88 -13.83 7.44
C GLU A 31 6.28 -12.68 6.50
N LEU A 32 5.68 -11.50 6.68
CA LEU A 32 5.93 -10.34 5.86
C LEU A 32 7.17 -9.60 6.35
N ASP A 33 8.06 -9.26 5.42
CA ASP A 33 9.22 -8.43 5.74
C ASP A 33 8.80 -7.01 6.14
N ALA A 34 9.62 -6.36 6.98
CA ALA A 34 9.56 -4.94 7.30
C ALA A 34 8.27 -4.44 8.01
N THR A 35 7.47 -5.32 8.62
CA THR A 35 6.37 -4.91 9.51
C THR A 35 6.86 -4.65 10.94
N PRO A 36 6.41 -3.60 11.66
CA PRO A 36 7.02 -3.20 12.93
C PRO A 36 6.76 -4.17 14.08
N TYR A 37 5.64 -4.89 14.05
CA TYR A 37 5.28 -5.85 15.10
C TYR A 37 4.83 -7.21 14.57
N PHE A 38 3.97 -7.21 13.54
CA PHE A 38 3.38 -8.42 13.00
C PHE A 38 3.07 -8.25 11.52
N GLY A 39 3.29 -9.30 10.74
CA GLY A 39 3.03 -9.32 9.31
C GLY A 39 2.92 -10.76 8.86
N MET A 40 1.73 -11.20 8.43
CA MET A 40 1.51 -12.57 7.96
C MET A 40 0.68 -12.58 6.70
N ARG A 41 1.03 -13.48 5.78
CA ARG A 41 0.27 -13.78 4.57
C ARG A 41 -0.57 -15.02 4.77
N TYR A 42 -1.87 -14.90 4.57
CA TYR A 42 -2.85 -15.97 4.66
C TYR A 42 -3.40 -16.30 3.26
N PRO A 43 -3.44 -17.57 2.84
CA PRO A 43 -4.12 -17.95 1.61
C PRO A 43 -5.64 -17.90 1.81
N ALA A 44 -6.33 -17.33 0.84
CA ALA A 44 -7.79 -17.24 0.79
C ALA A 44 -8.33 -17.95 -0.44
N GLU A 45 -9.41 -18.70 -0.27
CA GLU A 45 -10.18 -19.35 -1.33
C GLU A 45 -11.58 -18.72 -1.37
N ALA A 46 -11.94 -18.13 -2.51
CA ALA A 46 -13.31 -17.72 -2.80
C ALA A 46 -14.05 -18.89 -3.48
N ILE A 47 -15.26 -19.15 -3.04
CA ILE A 47 -16.10 -20.27 -3.46
C ILE A 47 -17.42 -19.71 -3.96
N MET A 48 -17.90 -20.20 -5.09
CA MET A 48 -19.21 -19.87 -5.64
C MET A 48 -19.85 -21.16 -6.15
N ASP A 49 -21.12 -21.39 -5.81
CA ASP A 49 -21.86 -22.62 -6.18
C ASP A 49 -21.10 -23.92 -5.80
N GLY A 50 -20.51 -23.91 -4.60
CA GLY A 50 -19.74 -25.05 -4.07
C GLY A 50 -18.41 -25.32 -4.78
N ARG A 51 -18.00 -24.49 -5.74
CA ARG A 51 -16.74 -24.64 -6.49
C ARG A 51 -15.78 -23.50 -6.17
N THR A 52 -14.48 -23.79 -6.20
CA THR A 52 -13.46 -22.75 -6.11
C THR A 52 -13.61 -21.79 -7.29
N PHE A 53 -13.92 -20.54 -6.99
CA PHE A 53 -14.00 -19.46 -7.98
C PHE A 53 -12.60 -18.90 -8.23
N CYS A 54 -11.89 -18.52 -7.18
CA CYS A 54 -10.50 -18.07 -7.27
C CYS A 54 -9.74 -18.28 -5.96
N ARG A 55 -8.42 -18.13 -6.01
CA ARG A 55 -7.53 -18.13 -4.85
C ARG A 55 -6.67 -16.88 -4.88
N PHE A 56 -6.46 -16.29 -3.71
CA PHE A 56 -5.66 -15.09 -3.54
C PHE A 56 -5.00 -15.11 -2.15
N HIS A 57 -4.27 -14.05 -1.82
CA HIS A 57 -3.61 -13.90 -0.53
C HIS A 57 -4.14 -12.67 0.20
N VAL A 58 -4.28 -12.79 1.51
CA VAL A 58 -4.60 -11.69 2.44
C VAL A 58 -3.37 -11.46 3.30
N ASP A 59 -2.79 -10.27 3.16
CA ASP A 59 -1.67 -9.83 3.98
C ASP A 59 -2.23 -9.05 5.17
N VAL A 60 -1.89 -9.47 6.39
CA VAL A 60 -2.29 -8.80 7.63
C VAL A 60 -1.04 -8.33 8.34
N SER A 61 -0.86 -7.01 8.43
CA SER A 61 0.16 -6.36 9.25
C SER A 61 -0.44 -5.73 10.50
N ALA A 62 0.37 -5.56 11.54
CA ALA A 62 0.00 -4.79 12.71
C ALA A 62 1.09 -3.79 13.12
N GLY A 63 0.60 -2.65 13.59
CA GLY A 63 1.35 -1.54 14.13
C GLY A 63 2.10 -0.76 13.08
N ASP A 64 1.46 -0.51 11.95
CA ASP A 64 1.72 0.66 11.12
C ASP A 64 1.20 1.92 11.84
N VAL A 65 1.65 3.10 11.43
CA VAL A 65 1.08 4.36 11.96
C VAL A 65 -0.29 4.50 11.31
N LEU A 66 -1.33 4.50 12.15
CA LEU A 66 -2.70 4.74 11.73
C LEU A 66 -3.15 6.03 12.42
N HIS A 67 -3.34 7.08 11.65
CA HIS A 67 -4.02 8.28 12.10
C HIS A 67 -5.54 8.00 12.17
N ASP A 68 -6.25 8.72 13.04
CA ASP A 68 -7.67 8.43 13.34
C ASP A 68 -8.65 8.64 12.16
N ARG A 69 -8.17 9.17 11.02
CA ARG A 69 -8.99 9.42 9.84
C ARG A 69 -8.89 8.26 8.85
N TYR A 70 -9.76 7.28 9.00
CA TYR A 70 -10.05 6.36 7.91
C TYR A 70 -10.91 7.05 6.84
N GLU A 71 -10.57 6.77 5.59
CA GLU A 71 -11.39 7.13 4.44
C GLU A 71 -12.21 5.93 4.01
N LEU A 72 -13.49 6.15 3.68
CA LEU A 72 -14.32 5.10 3.07
C LEU A 72 -14.05 5.07 1.57
N LEU A 73 -13.36 4.03 1.11
CA LEU A 73 -13.15 3.80 -0.31
C LEU A 73 -14.37 3.09 -0.90
N LYS A 74 -14.82 3.61 -2.04
CA LYS A 74 -15.83 2.98 -2.88
C LYS A 74 -15.15 2.12 -3.92
N GLY A 75 -15.49 0.83 -3.93
CA GLY A 75 -15.05 -0.06 -4.98
C GLY A 75 -15.57 0.37 -6.36
N ARG A 76 -15.04 -0.25 -7.43
CA ARG A 76 -15.73 -0.22 -8.72
C ARG A 76 -16.91 -1.17 -8.67
N ASP A 77 -17.99 -0.79 -9.35
CA ASP A 77 -19.19 -1.61 -9.43
C ASP A 77 -19.03 -2.74 -10.47
N TRP A 78 -18.19 -3.72 -10.13
CA TRP A 78 -17.93 -4.87 -10.99
C TRP A 78 -19.11 -5.83 -11.06
N LEU A 79 -19.91 -5.89 -10.00
CA LEU A 79 -20.92 -6.93 -9.78
C LEU A 79 -22.35 -6.38 -9.73
N GLY A 80 -22.57 -5.07 -9.90
CA GLY A 80 -23.90 -4.47 -9.94
C GLY A 80 -24.81 -5.05 -11.01
N PHE A 81 -24.25 -5.54 -12.13
CA PHE A 81 -25.03 -6.26 -13.15
C PHE A 81 -25.71 -7.53 -12.62
N ALA A 82 -25.18 -8.11 -11.55
CA ALA A 82 -25.71 -9.30 -10.88
C ALA A 82 -26.46 -8.95 -9.57
N GLY A 83 -26.75 -7.66 -9.33
CA GLY A 83 -27.54 -7.20 -8.19
C GLY A 83 -26.76 -7.02 -6.89
N PHE A 84 -25.43 -7.07 -6.94
CA PHE A 84 -24.59 -6.83 -5.75
C PHE A 84 -24.45 -5.34 -5.47
N ALA A 85 -24.65 -4.96 -4.20
CA ALA A 85 -24.41 -3.60 -3.77
C ALA A 85 -22.91 -3.26 -3.82
N LEU A 86 -22.60 -2.00 -4.13
CA LEU A 86 -21.23 -1.52 -4.09
C LEU A 86 -20.69 -1.57 -2.66
N GLY A 87 -19.60 -2.31 -2.46
CA GLY A 87 -18.90 -2.35 -1.18
C GLY A 87 -18.17 -1.05 -0.88
N GLU A 88 -18.31 -0.59 0.36
CA GLU A 88 -17.47 0.44 0.97
C GLU A 88 -16.56 -0.21 1.99
N PHE A 89 -15.29 0.20 2.04
CA PHE A 89 -14.35 -0.31 3.03
C PHE A 89 -13.46 0.81 3.57
N PRO A 90 -13.12 0.78 4.88
CA PRO A 90 -12.20 1.73 5.45
C PRO A 90 -10.79 1.52 4.88
N SER A 91 -10.11 2.62 4.61
CA SER A 91 -8.71 2.66 4.19
C SER A 91 -7.99 3.76 4.94
N ILE A 92 -6.68 3.58 5.10
CA ILE A 92 -5.77 4.67 5.47
C ILE A 92 -5.79 5.77 4.39
N SER A 93 -5.43 7.00 4.79
CA SER A 93 -5.49 8.16 3.91
C SER A 93 -4.47 8.06 2.76
N GLU A 94 -4.68 8.83 1.69
CA GLU A 94 -3.74 8.85 0.56
C GLU A 94 -2.33 9.32 0.99
N GLU A 95 -2.24 10.23 1.97
CA GLU A 95 -0.98 10.71 2.55
C GLU A 95 -0.25 9.62 3.34
N GLU A 96 -0.97 8.79 4.08
CA GLU A 96 -0.39 7.65 4.80
C GLU A 96 0.11 6.61 3.81
N GLN A 97 -0.69 6.27 2.79
CA GLN A 97 -0.26 5.38 1.71
C GLN A 97 1.01 5.92 1.02
N PHE A 98 1.05 7.23 0.75
CA PHE A 98 2.21 7.90 0.16
C PHE A 98 3.44 7.76 1.05
N ALA A 99 3.30 8.04 2.35
CA ALA A 99 4.39 7.96 3.32
C ALA A 99 4.97 6.55 3.44
N GLU A 100 4.12 5.52 3.47
CA GLU A 100 4.54 4.12 3.51
C GLU A 100 5.29 3.72 2.23
N LYS A 101 4.76 4.09 1.06
CA LYS A 101 5.40 3.82 -0.23
C LYS A 101 6.74 4.54 -0.35
N MET A 102 6.83 5.79 0.11
CA MET A 102 8.08 6.54 0.18
C MET A 102 9.11 5.86 1.08
N HIS A 103 8.72 5.47 2.30
CA HIS A 103 9.61 4.74 3.20
C HIS A 103 10.08 3.41 2.59
N ALA A 104 9.17 2.69 1.93
CA ALA A 104 9.50 1.42 1.29
C ALA A 104 10.44 1.58 0.08
N TYR A 105 10.26 2.64 -0.71
CA TYR A 105 11.12 3.01 -1.85
C TYR A 105 12.54 3.36 -1.38
N THR A 106 12.68 4.10 -0.27
CA THR A 106 13.99 4.60 0.21
C THR A 106 14.74 3.63 1.13
N LEU A 107 14.09 2.56 1.60
CA LEU A 107 14.69 1.59 2.51
C LEU A 107 15.93 0.93 1.89
N PRO A 108 17.12 1.07 2.51
CA PRO A 108 18.33 0.39 2.04
C PRO A 108 18.15 -1.13 2.05
N ARG A 109 18.51 -1.80 0.94
CA ARG A 109 18.44 -3.25 0.82
C ARG A 109 19.69 -3.80 0.18
N GLU A 110 20.18 -4.91 0.70
CA GLU A 110 21.25 -5.70 0.09
C GLU A 110 20.62 -6.83 -0.76
N GLY A 111 20.92 -6.85 -2.06
CA GLY A 111 20.76 -8.05 -2.89
C GLY A 111 19.34 -8.55 -3.22
N ARG A 112 18.26 -7.79 -3.00
CA ARG A 112 16.90 -8.17 -3.45
C ARG A 112 16.35 -7.21 -4.51
N ASP A 113 16.02 -7.77 -5.67
CA ASP A 113 15.46 -7.05 -6.82
C ASP A 113 13.91 -7.16 -6.94
N ASN A 114 13.33 -6.05 -7.42
CA ASN A 114 12.15 -5.93 -8.30
C ASN A 114 10.71 -5.78 -7.75
N SER A 115 10.45 -5.65 -6.44
CA SER A 115 9.09 -5.30 -5.97
C SER A 115 8.86 -3.78 -5.80
N ARG A 116 9.93 -3.01 -5.61
CA ARG A 116 9.87 -1.58 -5.24
C ARG A 116 9.68 -0.62 -6.40
N VAL A 117 9.88 -1.11 -7.62
CA VAL A 117 9.47 -0.38 -8.82
C VAL A 117 7.98 -0.05 -8.80
N LYS A 118 7.15 -0.92 -8.20
CA LYS A 118 5.71 -0.68 -8.01
C LYS A 118 5.44 0.46 -7.03
N ASP A 119 6.26 0.62 -5.98
CA ASP A 119 6.09 1.74 -5.04
C ASP A 119 6.26 3.09 -5.75
N LEU A 120 7.17 3.20 -6.73
CA LEU A 120 7.29 4.42 -7.55
C LEU A 120 6.04 4.66 -8.42
N VAL A 121 5.46 3.61 -8.99
CA VAL A 121 4.20 3.72 -9.76
C VAL A 121 3.06 4.18 -8.85
N ASP A 122 2.92 3.58 -7.66
CA ASP A 122 1.89 3.95 -6.69
C ASP A 122 2.03 5.40 -6.23
N ILE A 123 3.26 5.85 -5.95
CA ILE A 123 3.56 7.26 -5.61
C ILE A 123 3.12 8.20 -6.75
N VAL A 124 3.42 7.86 -8.00
CA VAL A 124 3.01 8.65 -9.17
C VAL A 124 1.49 8.75 -9.26
N LEU A 125 0.78 7.62 -9.06
CA LEU A 125 -0.68 7.57 -9.10
C LEU A 125 -1.32 8.40 -7.99
N LEU A 126 -0.78 8.35 -6.77
CA LEU A 126 -1.26 9.19 -5.66
C LEU A 126 -1.06 10.68 -5.96
N ILE A 127 0.08 11.07 -6.54
CA ILE A 127 0.31 12.46 -6.97
C ILE A 127 -0.66 12.86 -8.09
N ASP A 128 -0.90 12.00 -9.08
CA ASP A 128 -1.81 12.28 -10.20
C ASP A 128 -3.27 12.45 -9.80
N LYS A 129 -3.72 11.76 -8.74
CA LYS A 129 -5.05 11.97 -8.19
C LYS A 129 -5.25 13.39 -7.65
N GLY A 130 -4.19 14.01 -7.12
CA GLY A 130 -4.20 15.41 -6.70
C GLY A 130 -4.98 15.74 -5.43
N ASN A 131 -5.39 14.75 -4.64
CA ASN A 131 -6.21 14.96 -3.43
C ASN A 131 -5.38 15.19 -2.16
N MET A 132 -4.10 14.84 -2.17
CA MET A 132 -3.25 14.88 -0.97
C MET A 132 -2.94 16.31 -0.50
N VAL A 133 -3.08 16.55 0.80
CA VAL A 133 -2.73 17.82 1.43
C VAL A 133 -1.27 17.83 1.85
N SER A 134 -0.48 18.78 1.34
CA SER A 134 0.99 18.78 1.55
C SER A 134 1.45 18.80 3.01
N SER A 135 0.70 19.43 3.93
CA SER A 135 1.02 19.40 5.37
C SER A 135 0.80 18.03 5.99
N ASP A 136 -0.26 17.33 5.58
CA ASP A 136 -0.57 15.99 6.06
C ASP A 136 0.41 14.97 5.50
N VAL A 137 0.86 15.11 4.24
CA VAL A 137 1.95 14.31 3.68
C VAL A 137 3.24 14.46 4.50
N VAL A 138 3.61 15.69 4.87
CA VAL A 138 4.80 15.95 5.70
C VAL A 138 4.68 15.24 7.05
N ARG A 139 3.52 15.35 7.72
CA ARG A 139 3.27 14.66 9.00
C ARG A 139 3.33 13.15 8.84
N ALA A 140 2.65 12.60 7.85
CA ALA A 140 2.60 11.16 7.58
C ALA A 140 4.00 10.58 7.29
N ILE A 141 4.83 11.27 6.48
CA ILE A 141 6.22 10.86 6.24
C ILE A 141 7.01 10.87 7.55
N TYR A 142 6.91 11.95 8.33
CA TYR A 142 7.64 12.03 9.60
C TYR A 142 7.27 10.89 10.54
N ASP A 143 5.97 10.69 10.79
CA ASP A 143 5.48 9.68 11.72
C ASP A 143 5.86 8.28 11.25
N THR A 144 5.67 7.98 9.96
CA THR A 144 6.04 6.69 9.37
C THR A 144 7.51 6.38 9.59
N PHE A 145 8.43 7.28 9.21
CA PHE A 145 9.86 7.04 9.38
C PHE A 145 10.28 6.96 10.85
N ARG A 146 9.72 7.84 11.70
CA ARG A 146 9.99 7.85 13.15
C ARG A 146 9.50 6.58 13.84
N HIS A 147 8.39 6.02 13.37
CA HIS A 147 7.81 4.79 13.91
C HIS A 147 8.56 3.55 13.42
N ARG A 148 8.85 3.49 12.11
CA ARG A 148 9.57 2.37 11.49
C ARG A 148 11.03 2.25 11.99
N ARG A 149 11.70 3.37 12.26
CA ARG A 149 13.08 3.44 12.82
C ARG A 149 14.13 2.60 12.08
N THR A 150 13.95 2.39 10.78
CA THR A 150 14.87 1.58 9.97
C THR A 150 15.96 2.43 9.32
N HIS A 151 15.62 3.63 8.87
CA HIS A 151 16.52 4.60 8.25
C HIS A 151 15.96 6.02 8.41
N ALA A 152 16.80 7.03 8.19
CA ALA A 152 16.39 8.43 8.24
C ALA A 152 15.60 8.83 6.99
N VAL A 153 14.72 9.83 7.11
CA VAL A 153 14.11 10.50 5.95
C VAL A 153 15.23 11.05 5.07
N PRO A 154 15.26 10.75 3.77
CA PRO A 154 16.32 11.26 2.91
C PRO A 154 16.17 12.75 2.68
N LYS A 155 17.29 13.47 2.60
CA LYS A 155 17.29 14.91 2.25
C LYS A 155 16.91 15.15 0.78
N ILE A 156 17.22 14.18 -0.07
CA ILE A 156 16.97 14.18 -1.51
C ILE A 156 16.49 12.78 -1.87
N LEU A 157 15.43 12.68 -2.68
CA LEU A 157 14.93 11.39 -3.15
C LEU A 157 16.00 10.70 -4.03
N PRO A 158 16.43 9.47 -3.71
CA PRO A 158 17.41 8.77 -4.53
C PRO A 158 16.81 8.39 -5.88
N PRO A 159 17.57 8.48 -6.99
CA PRO A 159 17.10 8.06 -8.31
C PRO A 159 16.86 6.55 -8.35
N PRO A 160 15.86 6.08 -9.12
CA PRO A 160 15.65 4.65 -9.29
C PRO A 160 16.83 4.04 -10.06
N PRO A 161 17.20 2.78 -9.79
CA PRO A 161 18.27 2.10 -10.53
C PRO A 161 17.84 1.83 -11.98
N ALA A 162 18.82 1.74 -12.88
CA ALA A 162 18.57 1.48 -14.30
C ALA A 162 17.81 0.16 -14.55
N SER A 163 17.95 -0.84 -13.66
CA SER A 163 17.22 -2.10 -13.73
C SER A 163 15.69 -1.93 -13.66
N TRP A 164 15.20 -0.80 -13.15
CA TRP A 164 13.76 -0.54 -13.03
C TRP A 164 13.11 -0.01 -14.30
N MET A 165 13.88 0.44 -15.30
CA MET A 165 13.31 1.07 -16.50
C MET A 165 12.26 0.19 -17.20
N ALA A 166 12.60 -1.07 -17.47
CA ALA A 166 11.69 -2.02 -18.12
C ALA A 166 10.46 -2.38 -17.25
N PRO A 167 10.62 -2.87 -16.00
CA PRO A 167 9.46 -3.25 -15.18
C PRO A 167 8.58 -2.04 -14.77
N PHE A 168 9.16 -0.84 -14.71
CA PHE A 168 8.37 0.39 -14.56
C PHE A 168 7.51 0.63 -15.80
N ALA A 169 8.10 0.57 -17.00
CA ALA A 169 7.39 0.83 -18.25
C ALA A 169 6.24 -0.15 -18.50
N ASP A 170 6.35 -1.39 -18.00
CA ASP A 170 5.27 -2.39 -18.05
C ASP A 170 4.15 -2.05 -17.06
N SER A 171 4.48 -1.81 -15.79
CA SER A 171 3.49 -1.42 -14.76
C SER A 171 2.80 -0.10 -15.12
N ALA A 172 3.55 0.88 -15.63
CA ALA A 172 3.06 2.17 -16.07
C ALA A 172 2.01 2.05 -17.17
N LYS A 173 2.21 1.12 -18.11
CA LYS A 173 1.27 0.84 -19.20
C LYS A 173 -0.06 0.34 -18.65
N ASP A 174 -0.02 -0.60 -17.71
CA ASP A 174 -1.23 -1.18 -17.10
C ASP A 174 -2.02 -0.16 -16.27
N CYS A 175 -1.31 0.80 -15.68
CA CYS A 175 -1.89 1.90 -14.91
C CYS A 175 -2.26 3.14 -15.75
N GLY A 176 -1.94 3.16 -17.05
CA GLY A 176 -2.24 4.29 -17.94
C GLY A 176 -1.41 5.55 -17.69
N ILE A 177 -0.22 5.44 -17.09
CA ILE A 177 0.72 6.56 -16.88
C ILE A 177 1.85 6.56 -17.92
N ASP A 178 2.54 7.70 -18.10
CA ASP A 178 3.71 7.77 -18.99
C ASP A 178 4.79 6.76 -18.55
N ARG A 179 5.29 5.99 -19.51
CA ARG A 179 6.23 4.88 -19.34
C ARG A 179 7.67 5.36 -19.13
N GLN A 180 7.95 6.65 -19.33
CA GLN A 180 9.28 7.23 -19.13
C GLN A 180 9.59 7.40 -17.62
N ILE A 181 10.30 6.43 -17.04
CA ILE A 181 10.64 6.44 -15.61
C ILE A 181 11.36 7.71 -15.16
N ASN A 182 12.24 8.28 -15.98
CA ASN A 182 12.98 9.50 -15.62
C ASN A 182 12.06 10.72 -15.54
N THR A 183 11.06 10.81 -16.43
CA THR A 183 10.04 11.85 -16.39
C THR A 183 9.22 11.73 -15.11
N GLN A 184 8.77 10.51 -14.79
CA GLN A 184 7.96 10.25 -13.61
C GLN A 184 8.75 10.46 -12.31
N PHE A 185 10.00 10.00 -12.25
CA PHE A 185 10.88 10.27 -11.13
C PHE A 185 11.10 11.78 -10.94
N SER A 186 11.34 12.53 -12.01
CA SER A 186 11.54 13.98 -11.92
C SER A 186 10.31 14.68 -11.33
N LYS A 187 9.10 14.27 -11.74
CA LYS A 187 7.85 14.73 -11.16
C LYS A 187 7.75 14.42 -9.67
N VAL A 188 8.05 13.18 -9.25
CA VAL A 188 8.02 12.78 -7.84
C VAL A 188 9.05 13.58 -7.04
N ALA A 189 10.28 13.67 -7.52
CA ALA A 189 11.36 14.44 -6.89
C ALA A 189 10.97 15.91 -6.70
N GLN A 190 10.37 16.55 -7.72
CA GLN A 190 9.89 17.92 -7.64
C GLN A 190 8.77 18.07 -6.60
N TYR A 191 7.83 17.12 -6.56
CA TYR A 191 6.73 17.12 -5.60
C TYR A 191 7.22 17.03 -4.15
N VAL A 192 8.16 16.12 -3.86
CA VAL A 192 8.63 15.87 -2.49
C VAL A 192 9.70 16.86 -2.02
N MET A 193 10.43 17.53 -2.92
CA MET A 193 11.50 18.46 -2.58
C MET A 193 11.13 19.48 -1.48
N PRO A 194 10.01 20.25 -1.58
CA PRO A 194 9.64 21.20 -0.53
C PRO A 194 9.26 20.51 0.80
N MET A 195 8.79 19.26 0.76
CA MET A 195 8.43 18.49 1.95
C MET A 195 9.68 17.97 2.68
N LEU A 196 10.65 17.42 1.94
CA LEU A 196 11.93 16.95 2.50
C LEU A 196 12.75 18.11 3.10
N ALA A 197 12.67 19.31 2.50
CA ALA A 197 13.29 20.51 3.06
C ALA A 197 12.69 20.89 4.43
N LYS A 198 11.35 20.83 4.58
CA LYS A 198 10.68 21.08 5.87
C LYS A 198 11.09 20.06 6.94
N LEU A 199 11.13 18.78 6.58
CA LEU A 199 11.53 17.69 7.48
C LEU A 199 13.00 17.79 7.91
N SER A 200 13.87 18.29 7.03
CA SER A 200 15.30 18.51 7.35
C SER A 200 15.55 19.73 8.23
N GLY A 201 14.64 20.71 8.22
CA GLY A 201 14.75 21.96 8.97
C GLY A 201 14.28 21.92 10.43
N GLY A 202 13.82 20.77 10.93
CA GLY A 202 13.38 20.60 12.32
C GLY A 202 12.03 21.24 12.68
N ALA A 203 11.31 21.80 11.70
CA ALA A 203 9.95 22.27 11.88
C ALA A 203 8.99 21.08 11.80
N PHE A 204 8.79 20.39 12.92
CA PHE A 204 7.81 19.31 13.01
C PHE A 204 6.40 19.90 13.07
N PRO A 205 5.46 19.42 12.25
CA PRO A 205 4.05 19.78 12.42
C PRO A 205 3.58 19.32 13.82
N GLN A 206 2.95 20.23 14.57
CA GLN A 206 2.20 19.89 15.78
C GLN A 206 0.88 19.23 15.41
#